data_AF-A0A2W4SM63-F1
#
_entry.id   AF-A0A2W4SM63-F1
#
_cell.length_a   1.000
_cell.length_b   1.000
_cell.length_c   1.000
_cell.angle_alpha   90.00
_cell.angle_beta   90.00
_cell.angle_gamma   90.00
#
_symmetry.space_group_name_H-M   'P 1'
#
loop_
_entity.id
_entity.type
_entity.pdbx_description
1 polymer ?
#
loop_
_entity_poly.entity_id
_entity_poly.type
_entity_poly.pdbx_seq_one_letter_code
_entity_poly.pdbx_strand_id
1 'polypeptide(L)'
;MNIQIFIIFLGSSLWLASCGDNAPSSAAASSPTRISGTVSNDKGPVDKARIEAKDAKGQVTAKVELQGGSNAFQISLPAGTAYPVILTAYPQTNPEAPLKAAVSSSLSVEQDISPVTTIIVDTALSLGGINEVNLSKAAGAAISLRKKSGGSSGGATTESFKGDPTKEHGGWH
;
A
#
# COMPACT_ATOMS: atom_id res chain seq x y z
N MET A 1 -36.00 61.64 -13.16
CA MET A 1 -36.06 61.28 -14.59
C MET A 1 -35.59 59.83 -14.69
N ASN A 2 -36.43 58.83 -14.43
CA ASN A 2 -37.28 58.05 -15.38
C ASN A 2 -36.96 56.57 -15.00
N ILE A 3 -37.82 55.56 -14.92
CA ILE A 3 -39.24 55.29 -15.14
C ILE A 3 -39.52 53.97 -14.37
N GLN A 4 -40.66 53.86 -13.68
CA GLN A 4 -41.22 52.59 -13.19
C GLN A 4 -41.70 51.73 -14.38
N ILE A 5 -41.71 50.39 -14.27
CA ILE A 5 -42.81 49.53 -14.77
C ILE A 5 -42.89 48.22 -13.96
N PHE A 6 -44.13 47.93 -13.56
CA PHE A 6 -44.70 46.78 -12.86
C PHE A 6 -44.96 45.61 -13.83
N ILE A 7 -44.70 44.34 -13.45
CA ILE A 7 -45.39 43.13 -13.97
C ILE A 7 -45.40 42.09 -12.82
N ILE A 8 -46.46 42.06 -11.98
CA ILE A 8 -47.65 41.17 -12.02
C ILE A 8 -47.33 39.67 -11.81
N PHE A 9 -47.79 39.18 -10.64
CA PHE A 9 -48.05 37.79 -10.26
C PHE A 9 -48.96 37.06 -11.27
N LEU A 10 -48.57 35.86 -11.73
CA LEU A 10 -49.49 34.72 -11.95
C LEU A 10 -48.72 33.46 -12.35
N GLY A 11 -48.98 32.31 -11.72
CA GLY A 11 -48.55 31.02 -12.28
C GLY A 11 -48.41 29.89 -11.27
N SER A 12 -49.52 29.38 -10.74
CA SER A 12 -49.57 28.02 -10.19
C SER A 12 -49.11 27.01 -11.23
N SER A 13 -48.18 26.13 -10.87
CA SER A 13 -48.03 24.81 -11.50
C SER A 13 -47.62 23.80 -10.45
N LEU A 14 -48.66 23.07 -10.03
CA LEU A 14 -48.60 21.80 -9.33
C LEU A 14 -47.74 20.84 -10.17
N TRP A 15 -46.59 20.42 -9.65
CA TRP A 15 -45.91 19.22 -10.13
C TRP A 15 -46.04 18.14 -9.06
N LEU A 16 -47.01 17.25 -9.27
CA LEU A 16 -47.00 15.92 -8.71
C LEU A 16 -45.82 15.16 -9.34
N ALA A 17 -44.70 15.10 -8.63
CA ALA A 17 -43.64 14.15 -8.94
C ALA A 17 -44.08 12.76 -8.46
N SER A 18 -44.55 12.00 -9.44
CA SER A 18 -44.81 10.57 -9.43
C SER A 18 -43.51 9.76 -9.25
N CYS A 19 -43.68 8.59 -8.64
CA CYS A 19 -42.89 7.37 -8.81
C CYS A 19 -41.44 7.32 -8.32
N GLY A 20 -41.21 6.36 -7.43
CA GLY A 20 -39.97 5.61 -7.41
C GLY A 20 -39.56 5.24 -6.00
N ASP A 21 -40.13 4.16 -5.49
CA ASP A 21 -39.59 3.35 -4.40
C ASP A 21 -38.17 2.91 -4.81
N ASN A 22 -37.20 3.79 -4.58
CA ASN A 22 -35.79 3.47 -4.68
C ASN A 22 -35.35 3.25 -3.25
N ALA A 23 -35.59 2.03 -2.76
CA ALA A 23 -34.77 1.50 -1.69
C ALA A 23 -33.30 1.82 -2.04
N PRO A 24 -32.56 2.57 -1.21
CA PRO A 24 -31.12 2.61 -1.39
C PRO A 24 -30.65 1.17 -1.19
N SER A 25 -30.35 0.53 -2.33
CA SER A 25 -29.52 -0.66 -2.40
C SER A 25 -28.43 -0.51 -1.36
N SER A 26 -28.37 -1.43 -0.38
CA SER A 26 -27.38 -1.41 0.69
C SER A 26 -26.03 -1.00 0.14
N ALA A 27 -25.67 0.27 0.32
CA ALA A 27 -24.30 0.70 0.22
C ALA A 27 -23.62 -0.12 1.32
N ALA A 28 -22.86 -1.14 0.91
CA ALA A 28 -22.00 -1.87 1.81
C ALA A 28 -21.30 -0.81 2.66
N ALA A 29 -21.63 -0.78 3.95
CA ALA A 29 -21.09 0.19 4.88
C ALA A 29 -19.58 0.08 4.76
N SER A 30 -18.99 1.02 4.03
CA SER A 30 -17.59 0.96 3.69
C SER A 30 -16.90 1.41 4.96
N SER A 31 -16.65 0.49 5.89
CA SER A 31 -16.03 0.85 7.15
C SER A 31 -14.62 1.39 6.89
N PRO A 32 -14.17 2.41 7.63
CA PRO A 32 -12.81 2.91 7.49
C PRO A 32 -11.82 1.75 7.70
N THR A 33 -10.89 1.58 6.75
CA THR A 33 -9.87 0.53 6.83
C THR A 33 -8.67 1.07 7.56
N ARG A 34 -8.26 0.39 8.64
CA ARG A 34 -7.07 0.73 9.40
C ARG A 34 -5.94 -0.18 8.98
N ILE A 35 -4.87 0.42 8.48
CA ILE A 35 -3.68 -0.28 8.02
C ILE A 35 -2.55 0.05 8.98
N SER A 36 -1.92 -0.98 9.52
CA SER A 36 -0.70 -0.88 10.32
C SER A 36 0.47 -1.51 9.60
N GLY A 37 1.68 -1.20 10.05
CA GLY A 37 2.89 -1.82 9.54
C GLY A 37 4.10 -1.10 10.07
N THR A 38 5.26 -1.46 9.56
CA THR A 38 6.53 -0.84 9.92
C THR A 38 7.19 -0.19 8.71
N VAL A 39 7.99 0.85 8.97
CA VAL A 39 8.82 1.50 7.94
C VAL A 39 10.29 1.13 8.18
N SER A 40 10.93 0.57 7.17
CA SER A 40 12.37 0.23 7.21
C SER A 40 13.04 0.62 5.90
N ASN A 41 14.30 1.03 5.96
CA ASN A 41 15.15 1.29 4.79
C ASN A 41 16.38 0.35 4.78
N ASP A 42 17.26 0.48 3.80
CA ASP A 42 18.48 -0.34 3.71
C ASP A 42 19.47 -0.14 4.88
N LYS A 43 19.32 0.94 5.65
CA LYS A 43 20.14 1.24 6.84
C LYS A 43 19.50 0.78 8.15
N GLY A 44 18.22 0.38 8.14
CA GLY A 44 17.49 -0.05 9.33
C GLY A 44 16.08 0.57 9.47
N PRO A 45 15.48 0.50 10.67
CA PRO A 45 14.14 1.03 10.92
C PRO A 45 14.09 2.56 10.77
N VAL A 46 13.00 3.08 10.21
CA VAL A 46 12.76 4.52 10.05
C VAL A 46 11.69 4.95 11.05
N ASP A 47 12.08 5.75 12.03
CA ASP A 47 11.20 6.25 13.11
C ASP A 47 10.71 7.68 12.87
N LYS A 48 11.27 8.39 11.88
CA LYS A 48 10.87 9.74 11.47
C LYS A 48 10.57 9.79 9.98
N ALA A 49 9.30 9.78 9.63
CA ALA A 49 8.83 9.82 8.26
C ALA A 49 7.41 10.38 8.17
N ARG A 50 7.11 11.07 7.07
CA ARG A 50 5.74 11.39 6.69
C ARG A 50 5.22 10.29 5.78
N ILE A 51 4.06 9.73 6.07
CA ILE A 51 3.45 8.65 5.30
C ILE A 51 2.16 9.16 4.68
N GLU A 52 2.00 8.94 3.38
CA GLU A 52 0.83 9.34 2.61
C GLU A 52 0.23 8.11 1.93
N ALA A 53 -1.08 7.93 2.05
CA ALA A 53 -1.81 6.96 1.24
C ALA A 53 -2.35 7.66 0.00
N LYS A 54 -2.01 7.14 -1.17
CA LYS A 54 -2.47 7.64 -2.47
C LYS A 54 -3.33 6.59 -3.17
N ASP A 55 -4.43 7.02 -3.77
CA ASP A 55 -5.23 6.15 -4.63
C ASP A 55 -4.55 5.91 -6.00
N ALA A 56 -5.15 5.05 -6.84
CA ALA A 56 -4.66 4.80 -8.20
C ALA A 56 -4.63 6.04 -9.11
N LYS A 57 -5.33 7.13 -8.74
CA LYS A 57 -5.33 8.42 -9.46
C LYS A 57 -4.26 9.38 -8.91
N GLY A 58 -3.48 8.95 -7.91
CA GLY A 58 -2.46 9.77 -7.25
C GLY A 58 -3.02 10.77 -6.22
N GLN A 59 -4.31 10.71 -5.90
CA GLN A 59 -4.92 11.57 -4.89
C GLN A 59 -4.58 11.07 -3.50
N VAL A 60 -4.16 11.98 -2.62
CA VAL A 60 -3.82 11.62 -1.24
C VAL A 60 -5.11 11.45 -0.44
N THR A 61 -5.39 10.22 -0.03
CA THR A 61 -6.60 9.82 0.70
C THR A 61 -6.41 9.94 2.22
N ALA A 62 -5.19 9.73 2.71
CA ALA A 62 -4.86 9.85 4.13
C ALA A 62 -3.38 10.20 4.33
N LYS A 63 -3.04 10.76 5.49
CA LYS A 63 -1.67 11.11 5.87
C LYS A 63 -1.44 10.79 7.35
N VAL A 64 -0.23 10.36 7.69
CA VAL A 64 0.24 10.17 9.07
C VAL A 64 1.72 10.54 9.16
N GLU A 65 2.18 11.00 10.32
CA GLU A 65 3.57 11.36 10.55
C GLU A 65 4.14 10.56 11.71
N LEU A 66 5.33 10.00 11.51
CA LEU A 66 6.14 9.38 12.55
C LEU A 66 7.08 10.44 13.14
N GLN A 67 7.00 10.64 14.45
CA GLN A 67 7.72 11.71 15.16
C GLN A 67 8.96 11.23 15.93
N GLY A 68 9.43 10.01 15.68
CA GLY A 68 10.53 9.37 16.40
C GLY A 68 10.05 8.45 17.52
N GLY A 69 10.86 7.45 17.86
CA GLY A 69 10.61 6.51 18.96
C GLY A 69 9.89 5.21 18.57
N SER A 70 9.22 5.16 17.42
CA SER A 70 8.72 3.92 16.82
C SER A 70 8.73 4.00 15.30
N ASN A 71 9.06 2.89 14.65
CA ASN A 71 8.96 2.71 13.20
C ASN A 71 7.61 2.10 12.79
N ALA A 72 6.74 1.78 13.74
CA ALA A 72 5.40 1.31 13.47
C ALA A 72 4.50 2.51 13.12
N PHE A 73 3.72 2.37 12.05
CA PHE A 73 2.74 3.35 11.64
C PHE A 73 1.34 2.75 11.66
N GLN A 74 0.35 3.64 11.74
CA GLN A 74 -1.04 3.28 11.60
C GLN A 74 -1.80 4.38 10.87
N ILE A 75 -2.41 4.02 9.75
CA ILE A 75 -3.15 4.95 8.89
C ILE A 75 -4.58 4.47 8.72
N SER A 76 -5.55 5.37 8.90
CA SER A 76 -6.96 5.06 8.66
C SER A 76 -7.36 5.61 7.29
N LEU A 77 -7.73 4.71 6.38
CA LEU A 77 -8.31 5.06 5.10
C LEU A 77 -9.81 5.27 5.24
N PRO A 78 -10.38 6.30 4.60
CA PRO A 78 -11.81 6.54 4.63
C PRO A 78 -12.59 5.42 3.94
N ALA A 79 -13.86 5.34 4.34
CA ALA A 79 -14.90 4.58 3.66
C ALA A 79 -14.87 4.78 2.14
N GLY A 80 -14.93 3.69 1.37
CA GLY A 80 -15.08 3.76 -0.08
C GLY A 80 -13.78 4.08 -0.84
N THR A 81 -12.62 3.94 -0.17
CA THR A 81 -11.32 4.05 -0.83
C THR A 81 -11.19 2.99 -1.93
N ALA A 82 -10.86 3.43 -3.15
CA ALA A 82 -10.63 2.53 -4.28
C ALA A 82 -9.25 1.88 -4.16
N TYR A 83 -9.22 0.56 -4.21
CA TYR A 83 -7.99 -0.23 -4.24
C TYR A 83 -7.56 -0.51 -5.69
N PRO A 84 -6.26 -0.67 -5.96
CA PRO A 84 -5.15 -0.64 -5.00
C PRO A 84 -4.72 0.78 -4.61
N VAL A 85 -4.20 0.91 -3.38
CA VAL A 85 -3.62 2.16 -2.86
C VAL A 85 -2.12 2.04 -2.67
N ILE A 86 -1.41 3.15 -2.82
CA ILE A 86 0.03 3.26 -2.64
C ILE A 86 0.31 4.02 -1.34
N LEU A 87 0.93 3.34 -0.39
CA LEU A 87 1.52 3.97 0.79
C LEU A 87 2.90 4.49 0.40
N THR A 88 3.14 5.79 0.59
CA THR A 88 4.42 6.44 0.33
C THR A 88 4.95 7.03 1.64
N ALA A 89 6.07 6.50 2.14
CA ALA A 89 6.80 7.08 3.26
C ALA A 89 7.94 7.96 2.76
N TYR A 90 8.04 9.17 3.30
CA TYR A 90 9.11 10.13 3.07
C TYR A 90 9.92 10.23 4.37
N PRO A 91 11.04 9.49 4.48
CA PRO A 91 11.93 9.58 5.64
C PRO A 91 12.47 11.01 5.79
N GLN A 92 12.47 11.56 7.00
CA GLN A 92 13.06 12.88 7.24
C GLN A 92 14.58 12.89 6.98
N THR A 93 15.23 11.74 7.15
CA THR A 93 16.67 11.58 6.90
C THR A 93 17.02 11.58 5.41
N ASN A 94 16.07 11.27 4.52
CA ASN A 94 16.25 11.30 3.08
C ASN A 94 14.89 11.47 2.35
N PRO A 95 14.35 12.69 2.28
CA PRO A 95 13.04 12.94 1.68
C PRO A 95 13.01 12.70 0.16
N GLU A 96 14.17 12.71 -0.50
CA GLU A 96 14.31 12.48 -1.95
C GLU A 96 14.23 11.00 -2.35
N ALA A 97 14.34 10.09 -1.37
CA ALA A 97 14.22 8.64 -1.56
C ALA A 97 12.99 8.09 -0.83
N PRO A 98 11.76 8.33 -1.36
CA PRO A 98 10.56 7.82 -0.73
C PRO A 98 10.47 6.30 -0.85
N LEU A 99 10.02 5.68 0.24
CA LEU A 99 9.72 4.26 0.27
C LEU A 99 8.24 4.05 -0.06
N LYS A 100 7.91 2.98 -0.77
CA LYS A 100 6.56 2.71 -1.24
C LYS A 100 6.10 1.30 -0.89
N ALA A 101 4.81 1.13 -0.69
CA ALA A 101 4.15 -0.17 -0.62
C ALA A 101 2.77 -0.09 -1.27
N ALA A 102 2.34 -1.17 -1.91
CA ALA A 102 0.99 -1.26 -2.47
C ALA A 102 0.12 -2.10 -1.54
N VAL A 103 -1.11 -1.63 -1.31
CA VAL A 103 -2.15 -2.38 -0.61
C VAL A 103 -3.23 -2.69 -1.64
N SER A 104 -3.45 -3.98 -1.89
CA SER A 104 -4.31 -4.45 -2.98
C SER A 104 -5.78 -4.60 -2.59
N SER A 105 -6.10 -4.66 -1.29
CA SER A 105 -7.46 -4.89 -0.80
C SER A 105 -7.70 -4.26 0.58
N SER A 106 -8.97 -3.97 0.89
CA SER A 106 -9.40 -3.51 2.21
C SER A 106 -9.26 -4.55 3.32
N LEU A 107 -9.01 -5.81 2.96
CA LEU A 107 -8.74 -6.89 3.92
C LEU A 107 -7.28 -6.86 4.42
N SER A 108 -6.39 -6.14 3.73
CA SER A 108 -4.99 -6.00 4.10
C SER A 108 -4.83 -4.96 5.21
N VAL A 109 -4.97 -5.42 6.44
CA VAL A 109 -4.81 -4.59 7.66
C VAL A 109 -3.35 -4.38 8.05
N GLU A 110 -2.43 -5.17 7.48
CA GLU A 110 -1.00 -5.10 7.77
C GLU A 110 -0.20 -4.98 6.48
N GLN A 111 0.63 -3.94 6.37
CA GLN A 111 1.48 -3.70 5.23
C GLN A 111 2.76 -2.97 5.64
N ASP A 112 3.90 -3.65 5.52
CA ASP A 112 5.20 -3.03 5.74
C ASP A 112 5.65 -2.18 4.54
N ILE A 113 6.38 -1.11 4.84
CA ILE A 113 7.02 -0.23 3.87
C ILE A 113 8.53 -0.46 3.94
N SER A 114 9.10 -0.97 2.86
CA SER A 114 10.52 -1.36 2.76
C SER A 114 11.10 -1.06 1.38
N PRO A 115 12.43 -1.14 1.18
CA PRO A 115 13.04 -1.00 -0.14
C PRO A 115 12.51 -2.05 -1.13
N VAL A 116 12.21 -3.25 -0.65
CA VAL A 116 11.69 -4.35 -1.48
C VAL A 116 10.28 -4.04 -1.97
N THR A 117 9.38 -3.58 -1.09
CA THR A 117 8.03 -3.18 -1.51
C THR A 117 8.09 -1.98 -2.45
N THR A 118 9.09 -1.10 -2.28
CA THR A 118 9.31 0.05 -3.17
C THR A 118 9.64 -0.42 -4.58
N ILE A 119 10.57 -1.37 -4.72
CA ILE A 119 10.91 -1.98 -6.01
C ILE A 119 9.69 -2.62 -6.67
N ILE A 120 8.84 -3.30 -5.89
CA ILE A 120 7.61 -3.93 -6.40
C ILE A 120 6.66 -2.86 -6.96
N VAL A 121 6.42 -1.79 -6.20
CA VAL A 121 5.56 -0.68 -6.62
C VAL A 121 6.10 -0.02 -7.88
N ASP A 122 7.39 0.33 -7.90
CA ASP A 122 8.01 1.03 -9.03
C ASP A 122 8.05 0.15 -10.30
N THR A 123 8.30 -1.16 -10.14
CA THR A 123 8.23 -2.11 -11.24
C THR A 123 6.80 -2.23 -11.76
N ALA A 124 5.80 -2.33 -10.89
CA ALA A 124 4.40 -2.40 -11.32
C ALA A 124 3.95 -1.13 -12.04
N LEU A 125 4.34 0.06 -11.55
CA LEU A 125 4.12 1.32 -12.26
C LEU A 125 4.76 1.30 -13.66
N SER A 126 5.99 0.81 -13.77
CA SER A 126 6.71 0.67 -15.04
C SER A 126 6.04 -0.32 -16.01
N LEU A 127 5.27 -1.29 -15.49
CA LEU A 127 4.48 -2.24 -16.28
C LEU A 127 3.08 -1.71 -16.68
N GLY A 128 2.79 -0.43 -16.44
CA GLY A 128 1.52 0.19 -16.81
C GLY A 128 0.54 0.39 -15.66
N GLY A 129 1.03 0.41 -14.41
CA GLY A 129 0.24 0.81 -13.24
C GLY A 129 0.10 -0.26 -12.17
N ILE A 130 -0.42 0.15 -11.01
CA ILE A 130 -0.69 -0.75 -9.88
C ILE A 130 -1.99 -1.48 -10.15
N ASN A 131 -1.90 -2.71 -10.64
CA ASN A 131 -2.98 -3.67 -10.75
C ASN A 131 -2.45 -5.05 -10.33
N GLU A 132 -3.34 -6.01 -10.10
CA GLU A 132 -2.98 -7.33 -9.59
C GLU A 132 -1.95 -8.06 -10.48
N VAL A 133 -2.14 -8.01 -11.80
CA VAL A 133 -1.25 -8.66 -12.78
C VAL A 133 0.16 -8.09 -12.71
N ASN A 134 0.26 -6.75 -12.66
CA ASN A 134 1.54 -6.05 -12.64
C ASN A 134 2.24 -6.19 -11.28
N LEU A 135 1.49 -6.12 -10.17
CA LEU A 135 2.03 -6.35 -8.83
C LEU A 135 2.57 -7.77 -8.68
N SER A 136 1.86 -8.77 -9.20
CA SER A 136 2.31 -10.17 -9.17
C SER A 136 3.60 -10.38 -9.98
N LYS A 137 3.66 -9.83 -11.20
CA LYS A 137 4.89 -9.84 -12.03
C LYS A 137 6.05 -9.12 -11.35
N ALA A 138 5.78 -7.94 -10.78
CA ALA A 138 6.76 -7.13 -10.06
C ALA A 138 7.30 -7.85 -8.81
N ALA A 139 6.44 -8.52 -8.05
CA ALA A 139 6.84 -9.32 -6.90
C ALA A 139 7.78 -10.46 -7.30
N GLY A 140 7.44 -11.20 -8.37
CA GLY A 140 8.30 -12.24 -8.93
C GLY A 140 9.68 -11.72 -9.37
N ALA A 141 9.70 -10.54 -10.01
CA ALA A 141 10.95 -9.88 -10.40
C ALA A 141 11.79 -9.43 -9.19
N ALA A 142 11.17 -8.85 -8.16
CA ALA A 142 11.86 -8.40 -6.95
C ALA A 142 12.49 -9.56 -6.15
N ILE A 143 11.81 -10.70 -6.08
CA ILE A 143 12.35 -11.94 -5.50
C ILE A 143 13.58 -12.40 -6.28
N SER A 144 13.50 -12.39 -7.61
CA SER A 144 14.60 -12.80 -8.48
C SER A 144 15.81 -11.87 -8.36
N LEU A 145 15.58 -10.57 -8.17
CA LEU A 145 16.62 -9.58 -7.92
C LEU A 145 17.35 -9.85 -6.60
N ARG A 146 16.62 -10.17 -5.51
CA ARG A 146 17.22 -10.54 -4.22
C ARG A 146 18.02 -11.84 -4.27
N LYS A 147 17.57 -12.83 -5.04
CA LYS A 147 18.35 -14.07 -5.27
C LYS A 147 19.66 -13.77 -6.00
N LYS A 148 19.64 -12.84 -6.97
CA LYS A 148 20.82 -12.46 -7.75
C LYS A 148 21.79 -11.53 -7.00
N SER A 149 21.28 -10.70 -6.08
CA SER A 149 22.07 -9.71 -5.33
C SER A 149 22.68 -10.22 -4.02
N GLY A 150 22.68 -11.53 -3.76
CA GLY A 150 23.39 -12.09 -2.60
C GLY A 150 22.64 -11.98 -1.27
N GLY A 151 21.34 -12.22 -1.25
CA GLY A 151 20.61 -12.54 -0.02
C GLY A 151 20.96 -13.94 0.50
N SER A 152 22.18 -14.13 1.00
CA SER A 152 22.53 -15.25 1.87
C SER A 152 21.90 -15.02 3.25
N SER A 153 20.59 -15.15 3.32
CA SER A 153 19.89 -15.62 4.50
C SER A 153 19.10 -16.89 4.14
N GLY A 154 19.59 -17.63 3.15
CA GLY A 154 19.44 -19.08 3.23
C GLY A 154 20.35 -19.47 4.38
N GLY A 155 19.79 -20.13 5.39
CA GLY A 155 20.63 -20.85 6.34
C GLY A 155 21.65 -21.62 5.51
N ALA A 156 22.90 -21.20 5.60
CA ALA A 156 23.95 -22.18 5.66
C ALA A 156 23.59 -23.00 6.91
N THR A 157 22.74 -24.01 6.73
CA THR A 157 23.07 -25.30 7.30
C THR A 157 24.49 -25.52 6.82
N THR A 158 25.43 -25.09 7.64
CA THR A 158 26.74 -25.71 7.71
C THR A 158 26.41 -27.18 7.86
N GLU A 159 26.39 -27.89 6.74
CA GLU A 159 26.61 -29.32 6.70
C GLU A 159 28.05 -29.55 7.15
N SER A 160 28.37 -29.16 8.40
CA SER A 160 29.45 -29.71 9.21
C SER A 160 29.02 -31.08 9.75
N PHE A 161 28.30 -31.83 8.91
CA PHE A 161 27.88 -33.20 9.11
C PHE A 161 28.15 -34.01 7.84
N LYS A 162 29.31 -33.79 7.24
CA LYS A 162 30.00 -34.85 6.52
C LYS A 162 31.22 -35.23 7.36
N GLY A 163 30.93 -35.81 8.52
CA GLY A 163 31.85 -36.78 9.09
C GLY A 163 32.17 -37.76 7.98
N ASP A 164 33.43 -37.79 7.59
CA ASP A 164 34.02 -38.80 6.74
C ASP A 164 33.63 -40.18 7.29
N PRO A 165 32.73 -40.94 6.64
CA PRO A 165 32.31 -42.24 7.14
C PRO A 165 33.26 -43.36 6.69
N THR A 166 34.51 -43.05 6.28
CA THR A 166 35.50 -44.06 5.86
C THR A 166 36.60 -44.33 6.89
N LYS A 167 36.50 -43.76 8.10
CA LYS A 167 37.48 -44.00 9.18
C LYS A 167 37.04 -45.03 10.23
N GLU A 168 35.85 -45.61 10.10
CA GLU A 168 35.37 -46.63 11.03
C GLU A 168 34.89 -47.85 10.25
N HIS A 169 35.84 -48.75 9.95
CA HIS A 169 35.73 -50.22 9.97
C HIS A 169 36.68 -50.89 8.95
N GLY A 170 37.61 -51.71 9.46
CA GLY A 170 38.39 -52.71 8.73
C GLY A 170 39.90 -52.41 8.71
N GLY A 171 40.80 -53.27 9.18
CA GLY A 171 40.71 -54.68 9.55
C GLY A 171 42.07 -55.17 10.05
N TRP A 172 42.07 -56.38 10.58
CA TRP A 172 43.21 -57.11 11.11
C TRP A 172 44.31 -57.36 10.07
N HIS A 173 45.57 -57.04 10.43
CA HIS A 173 46.72 -57.96 10.46
C HIS A 173 47.93 -57.27 11.10
#